data_AF-A0A6M7TK94-F1
#
_entry.id   AF-A0A6M7TK94-F1
#
_cell.length_a   1.000
_cell.length_b   1.000
_cell.length_c   1.000
_cell.angle_alpha   90.00
_cell.angle_beta   90.00
_cell.angle_gamma   90.00
#
_symmetry.space_group_name_H-M   'P 1'
#
loop_
_entity.id
_entity.type
_entity.pdbx_description
1 polymer ?
#
loop_
_entity_poly.entity_id
_entity_poly.type
_entity_poly.pdbx_seq_one_letter_code
_entity_poly.pdbx_strand_id
1 'polypeptide(L)'
;MASDRLLVRSAYQRGWQIVDGSAIVETFETKEDAFQCLVDRGARVHLSWKRTVIAGAEVPYDFCAEFQSKYAGRIRKELHGPGVGKWFWFSGSSSGSVDTKDEAVFGVERAYTRKIAGADLPR
;
A
#
# COMPACT_ATOMS: atom_id res chain seq x y z
N MET A 1 -18.23 10.62 -4.97
CA MET A 1 -17.67 9.55 -4.12
C MET A 1 -16.17 9.84 -4.02
N ALA A 2 -15.67 10.25 -2.86
CA ALA A 2 -14.23 10.47 -2.71
C ALA A 2 -13.49 9.13 -2.85
N SER A 3 -12.38 9.08 -3.59
CA SER A 3 -11.61 7.85 -3.72
C SER A 3 -11.06 7.42 -2.36
N ASP A 4 -11.27 6.16 -1.99
CA ASP A 4 -10.70 5.57 -0.77
C ASP A 4 -9.21 5.19 -0.95
N ARG A 5 -8.69 5.35 -2.18
CA ARG A 5 -7.32 5.04 -2.59
C ARG A 5 -6.69 6.26 -3.25
N LEU A 6 -5.71 6.87 -2.59
CA LEU A 6 -5.16 8.18 -2.95
C LEU A 6 -3.65 8.11 -3.20
N LEU A 7 -3.15 8.91 -4.13
CA LEU A 7 -1.71 8.99 -4.41
C LEU A 7 -1.04 9.94 -3.41
N VAL A 8 0.07 9.53 -2.81
CA VAL A 8 0.94 10.41 -2.02
C VAL A 8 2.26 10.57 -2.76
N ARG A 9 2.66 11.82 -3.02
CA ARG A 9 3.92 12.13 -3.70
C ARG A 9 4.72 13.21 -2.98
N SER A 10 6.04 13.14 -3.10
CA SER A 10 6.91 14.27 -2.74
C SER A 10 6.84 15.30 -3.87
N ALA A 11 6.54 16.54 -3.52
CA ALA A 11 6.63 17.69 -4.41
C ALA A 11 7.88 18.49 -4.01
N TYR A 12 8.88 18.51 -4.89
CA TYR A 12 10.17 19.15 -4.60
C TYR A 12 9.98 20.57 -4.09
N GLN A 13 10.55 20.87 -2.91
CA GLN A 13 10.41 22.14 -2.16
C GLN A 13 9.00 22.52 -1.70
N ARG A 14 7.99 21.68 -1.93
CA ARG A 14 6.58 21.92 -1.55
C ARG A 14 6.03 20.86 -0.60
N GLY A 15 6.89 20.04 -0.01
CA GLY A 15 6.52 18.99 0.92
C GLY A 15 5.84 17.80 0.25
N TRP A 16 4.78 17.29 0.86
CA TRP A 16 4.09 16.07 0.51
C TRP A 16 2.65 16.36 0.09
N GLN A 17 2.26 15.82 -1.06
CA GLN A 17 0.94 16.07 -1.64
C GLN A 17 0.11 14.80 -1.66
N ILE A 18 -1.15 14.94 -1.26
CA ILE A 18 -2.20 13.96 -1.54
C ILE A 18 -2.85 14.36 -2.85
N VAL A 19 -2.96 13.40 -3.77
CA VAL A 19 -3.49 13.60 -5.12
C VAL A 19 -4.60 12.58 -5.37
N ASP A 20 -5.74 13.08 -5.86
CA ASP A 20 -6.85 12.27 -6.37
C ASP A 20 -6.98 12.52 -7.87
N GLY A 21 -6.63 11.52 -8.68
CA GLY A 21 -6.48 11.68 -10.13
C GLY A 21 -5.45 12.76 -10.50
N SER A 22 -5.90 13.88 -11.05
CA SER A 22 -5.07 15.04 -11.39
C SER A 22 -5.15 16.18 -10.36
N ALA A 23 -6.04 16.10 -9.38
CA ALA A 23 -6.29 17.16 -8.41
C ALA A 23 -5.39 16.99 -7.18
N ILE A 24 -4.70 18.08 -6.80
CA ILE A 24 -4.05 18.15 -5.50
C ILE A 24 -5.16 18.36 -4.47
N VAL A 25 -5.30 17.40 -3.57
CA VAL A 25 -6.32 17.44 -2.53
C VAL A 25 -5.82 18.24 -1.33
N GLU A 26 -4.57 18.00 -0.92
CA GLU A 26 -3.96 18.67 0.22
C GLU A 26 -2.42 18.58 0.15
N THR A 27 -1.73 19.49 0.83
CA THR A 27 -0.27 19.54 0.90
C THR A 27 0.17 19.64 2.36
N PHE A 28 1.21 18.89 2.71
CA PHE A 28 1.74 18.75 4.06
C PHE A 28 3.25 18.98 4.06
N GLU A 29 3.80 19.40 5.20
CA GLU A 29 5.25 19.53 5.36
C GLU A 29 5.95 18.17 5.44
N THR A 30 5.36 17.23 6.19
CA THR A 30 5.92 15.90 6.41
C THR A 30 5.14 14.81 5.67
N LYS A 31 5.81 13.68 5.46
CA LYS A 31 5.19 12.49 4.86
C LYS A 31 4.19 11.89 5.86
N GLU A 32 4.57 11.84 7.11
CA GLU A 32 3.82 11.26 8.22
C GLU A 32 2.46 11.96 8.36
N ASP A 33 2.39 13.29 8.26
CA ASP A 33 1.13 14.06 8.30
C ASP A 33 0.23 13.76 7.09
N ALA A 34 0.81 13.67 5.89
CA ALA A 34 0.05 13.30 4.69
C ALA A 34 -0.57 11.90 4.83
N PHE A 35 0.18 10.96 5.41
CA PHE A 35 -0.31 9.61 5.69
C PHE A 35 -1.33 9.57 6.83
N GLN A 36 -1.16 10.40 7.87
CA GLN A 36 -2.13 10.53 8.95
C GLN A 36 -3.47 11.07 8.42
N CYS A 37 -3.44 12.04 7.51
CA CYS A 37 -4.64 12.53 6.82
C CYS A 37 -5.37 11.42 6.05
N LEU A 38 -4.65 10.49 5.42
CA LEU A 38 -5.29 9.30 4.82
C LEU A 38 -5.96 8.42 5.87
N VAL A 39 -5.30 8.17 7.01
CA VAL A 39 -5.87 7.38 8.11
C VAL A 39 -7.14 8.03 8.64
N ASP A 40 -7.14 9.34 8.89
CA ASP A 40 -8.28 10.08 9.44
C ASP A 40 -9.49 10.08 8.49
N ARG A 41 -9.24 10.00 7.18
CA ARG A 41 -10.28 9.89 6.15
C ARG A 41 -10.75 8.45 5.91
N GLY A 42 -10.16 7.46 6.58
CA GLY A 42 -10.39 6.04 6.27
C GLY A 42 -9.89 5.62 4.88
N ALA A 43 -9.00 6.41 4.28
CA ALA A 43 -8.40 6.15 2.98
C ALA A 43 -7.08 5.35 3.11
N ARG A 44 -6.53 4.91 1.98
CA ARG A 44 -5.23 4.23 1.87
C ARG A 44 -4.40 4.79 0.73
N VAL A 45 -3.09 4.59 0.82
CA VAL A 45 -2.17 5.04 -0.23
C VAL A 45 -2.25 4.09 -1.43
N HIS A 46 -2.25 4.66 -2.63
CA HIS A 46 -2.04 3.92 -3.87
C HIS A 46 -0.54 3.56 -3.98
N LEU A 47 -0.21 2.27 -3.86
CA LEU A 47 1.15 1.77 -4.06
C LEU A 47 1.40 1.41 -5.54
N SER A 48 2.65 1.52 -5.99
CA SER A 48 3.04 0.96 -7.28
C SER A 48 3.20 -0.54 -7.16
N TRP A 49 2.57 -1.31 -8.04
CA TRP A 49 2.61 -2.77 -8.02
C TRP A 49 3.32 -3.30 -9.26
N LYS A 50 4.18 -4.30 -9.06
CA LYS A 50 4.83 -5.04 -10.15
C LYS A 50 4.88 -6.53 -9.82
N ARG A 51 5.05 -7.36 -10.85
CA ARG A 51 5.30 -8.79 -10.64
C ARG A 51 6.61 -8.98 -9.89
N THR A 52 6.62 -9.93 -8.97
CA THR A 52 7.84 -10.31 -8.26
C THR A 52 8.78 -11.02 -9.23
N VAL A 53 10.03 -10.58 -9.30
CA VAL A 53 11.08 -11.20 -10.12
C VAL A 53 12.00 -11.99 -9.19
N ILE A 54 12.11 -13.30 -9.41
CA ILE A 54 13.01 -14.21 -8.69
C ILE A 54 13.95 -14.84 -9.70
N ALA A 55 15.27 -14.69 -9.48
CA ALA A 55 16.31 -15.19 -10.40
C ALA A 55 16.09 -14.77 -11.87
N GLY A 56 15.60 -13.55 -12.11
CA GLY A 56 15.34 -13.01 -13.44
C GLY A 56 14.01 -13.42 -14.08
N ALA A 57 13.21 -14.26 -13.43
CA ALA A 57 11.89 -14.67 -13.92
C ALA A 57 10.75 -14.03 -13.12
N GLU A 58 9.72 -13.55 -13.82
CA GLU A 58 8.48 -13.12 -13.18
C GLU A 58 7.73 -14.32 -12.60
N VAL A 59 7.35 -14.23 -11.34
CA VAL A 59 6.60 -15.29 -10.67
C VAL A 59 5.09 -15.09 -10.93
N PRO A 60 4.37 -16.13 -11.40
CA PRO A 60 2.92 -16.05 -11.57
C PRO A 60 2.22 -15.78 -10.24
N TYR A 61 1.20 -14.91 -10.28
CA TYR A 61 0.35 -14.59 -9.13
C TYR A 61 1.08 -14.05 -7.90
N ASP A 62 2.24 -13.44 -8.09
CA ASP A 62 3.05 -12.87 -7.02
C ASP A 62 3.46 -11.44 -7.39
N PHE A 63 3.17 -10.49 -6.50
CA PHE A 63 3.35 -9.07 -6.76
C PHE A 63 3.97 -8.36 -5.56
N CYS A 64 4.96 -7.51 -5.82
CA CYS A 64 5.54 -6.60 -4.85
C CYS A 64 4.91 -5.22 -4.99
N ALA A 65 4.63 -4.60 -3.85
CA ALA A 65 4.21 -3.22 -3.73
C ALA A 65 5.40 -2.34 -3.36
N GLU A 66 5.46 -1.15 -3.94
CA GLU A 66 6.49 -0.16 -3.67
C GLU A 66 5.88 1.23 -3.42
N PHE A 67 6.56 2.00 -2.59
CA PHE A 67 6.32 3.43 -2.40
C PHE A 67 7.64 4.16 -2.64
N GLN A 68 7.69 5.05 -3.64
CA GLN A 68 8.92 5.75 -4.03
C GLN A 68 10.11 4.80 -4.24
N SER A 69 9.89 3.71 -4.98
CA SER A 69 10.87 2.66 -5.26
C SER A 69 11.40 1.91 -4.03
N LYS A 70 10.78 2.07 -2.86
CA LYS A 70 11.07 1.30 -1.65
C LYS A 70 9.99 0.26 -1.43
N TYR A 71 10.41 -0.92 -0.97
CA TYR A 71 9.50 -2.02 -0.66
C TYR A 71 8.43 -1.61 0.36
N ALA A 72 7.17 -1.83 0.01
CA ALA A 72 6.02 -1.53 0.85
C ALA A 72 5.27 -2.80 1.29
N GLY A 73 5.30 -3.86 0.50
CA GLY A 73 4.66 -5.13 0.83
C GLY A 73 4.62 -6.08 -0.35
N ARG A 74 3.92 -7.20 -0.17
CA ARG A 74 3.78 -8.24 -1.20
C ARG A 74 2.43 -8.94 -1.07
N ILE A 75 1.90 -9.39 -2.19
CA ILE A 75 0.79 -10.32 -2.25
C ILE A 75 1.17 -11.53 -3.10
N ARG A 76 0.65 -12.71 -2.75
CA ARG A 76 0.80 -13.91 -3.56
C ARG A 76 -0.43 -14.78 -3.47
N LYS A 77 -0.80 -15.44 -4.57
CA LYS A 77 -1.84 -16.47 -4.57
C LYS A 77 -1.25 -17.81 -4.13
N GLU A 78 -1.89 -18.46 -3.18
CA GLU A 78 -1.53 -19.80 -2.77
C GLU A 78 -2.03 -20.80 -3.84
N LEU A 79 -1.11 -21.56 -4.43
CA LEU A 79 -1.41 -22.49 -5.53
C LEU A 79 -1.64 -23.92 -5.06
N HIS A 80 -1.21 -24.25 -3.83
CA HIS A 80 -1.23 -25.61 -3.31
C HIS A 80 -1.59 -25.63 -1.82
N GLY A 81 -1.98 -26.80 -1.32
CA GLY A 81 -2.29 -27.02 0.10
C GLY A 81 -3.65 -26.45 0.54
N PRO A 82 -3.91 -26.39 1.86
CA PRO A 82 -5.23 -26.04 2.42
C PRO A 82 -5.70 -24.62 2.11
N GLY A 83 -4.78 -23.71 1.78
CA GLY A 83 -5.05 -22.32 1.45
C GLY A 83 -5.24 -22.06 -0.06
N VAL A 84 -5.28 -23.11 -0.89
CA VAL A 84 -5.34 -22.98 -2.34
C VAL A 84 -6.44 -22.01 -2.80
N GLY A 85 -6.09 -21.14 -3.73
CA GLY A 85 -7.02 -20.13 -4.26
C GLY A 85 -6.99 -18.81 -3.50
N LYS A 86 -6.58 -18.80 -2.23
CA LYS A 86 -6.50 -17.59 -1.40
C LYS A 86 -5.28 -16.74 -1.75
N TRP A 87 -5.38 -15.45 -1.42
CA TRP A 87 -4.33 -14.47 -1.54
C TRP A 87 -3.75 -14.16 -0.18
N PHE A 88 -2.48 -14.49 0.00
CA PHE A 88 -1.70 -14.04 1.14
C PHE A 88 -1.16 -12.63 0.87
N TRP A 89 -1.19 -11.78 1.90
CA TRP A 89 -0.61 -10.44 1.85
C TRP A 89 0.26 -10.15 3.06
N PHE A 90 1.25 -9.28 2.87
CA PHE A 90 2.20 -8.90 3.91
C PHE A 90 2.70 -7.47 3.71
N SER A 91 2.82 -6.73 4.82
CA SER A 91 3.40 -5.39 4.91
C SER A 91 4.07 -5.20 6.27
N GLY A 92 5.41 -5.28 6.31
CA GLY A 92 6.19 -5.07 7.53
C GLY A 92 5.99 -6.16 8.59
N SER A 93 5.16 -5.90 9.60
CA SER A 93 4.77 -6.88 10.64
C SER A 93 3.32 -7.34 10.50
N SER A 94 2.56 -6.74 9.58
CA SER A 94 1.16 -7.07 9.33
C SER A 94 1.03 -8.04 8.17
N SER A 95 0.14 -9.02 8.30
CA SER A 95 -0.16 -9.99 7.23
C SER A 95 -1.57 -10.55 7.37
N GLY A 96 -2.03 -11.22 6.32
CA GLY A 96 -3.30 -11.93 6.32
C GLY A 96 -3.49 -12.79 5.08
N SER A 97 -4.62 -13.50 5.04
CA SER A 97 -5.04 -14.31 3.90
C SER A 97 -6.51 -14.03 3.62
N VAL A 98 -6.83 -13.78 2.35
CA VAL A 98 -8.15 -13.32 1.87
C VAL A 98 -8.49 -14.01 0.56
N ASP A 99 -9.74 -13.91 0.10
CA ASP A 99 -10.20 -14.70 -1.04
C ASP A 99 -9.84 -14.06 -2.38
N THR A 100 -9.68 -12.74 -2.43
CA THR A 100 -9.41 -12.00 -3.67
C THR A 100 -8.09 -11.23 -3.67
N LYS A 101 -7.59 -10.96 -4.89
CA LYS A 101 -6.40 -10.13 -5.09
C LYS A 101 -6.61 -8.71 -4.57
N ASP A 102 -7.78 -8.15 -4.79
CA ASP A 102 -8.08 -6.75 -4.46
C ASP A 102 -8.15 -6.54 -2.94
N GLU A 103 -8.70 -7.50 -2.20
CA GLU A 103 -8.65 -7.50 -0.73
C GLU A 103 -7.21 -7.61 -0.21
N ALA A 104 -6.36 -8.39 -0.89
CA ALA A 104 -4.95 -8.52 -0.52
C ALA A 104 -4.18 -7.21 -0.78
N VAL A 105 -4.45 -6.54 -1.91
CA VAL A 105 -3.94 -5.19 -2.20
C VAL A 105 -4.40 -4.19 -1.15
N PHE A 106 -5.69 -4.21 -0.81
CA PHE A 106 -6.27 -3.36 0.24
C PHE A 106 -5.55 -3.57 1.57
N GLY A 107 -5.30 -4.83 1.97
CA GLY A 107 -4.58 -5.19 3.19
C GLY A 107 -3.18 -4.56 3.25
N VAL A 108 -2.39 -4.70 2.18
CA VAL A 108 -1.05 -4.10 2.10
C VAL A 108 -1.10 -2.58 2.15
N GLU A 109 -1.95 -1.95 1.33
CA GLU A 109 -2.04 -0.49 1.23
C GLU A 109 -2.50 0.13 2.55
N ARG A 110 -3.53 -0.43 3.20
CA ARG A 110 -4.01 0.03 4.51
C ARG A 110 -2.95 -0.16 5.60
N ALA A 111 -2.32 -1.33 5.66
CA ALA A 111 -1.29 -1.61 6.66
C ALA A 111 -0.08 -0.68 6.48
N TYR A 112 0.36 -0.47 5.24
CA TYR A 112 1.45 0.47 4.95
C TYR A 112 1.07 1.90 5.33
N THR A 113 -0.15 2.34 5.00
CA THR A 113 -0.61 3.69 5.35
C THR A 113 -0.54 3.95 6.85
N ARG A 114 -1.08 3.04 7.66
CA ARG A 114 -1.09 3.15 9.12
C ARG A 114 0.31 3.12 9.72
N LYS A 115 1.18 2.26 9.19
CA LYS A 115 2.58 2.18 9.61
C LYS A 115 3.31 3.50 9.42
N ILE A 116 3.16 4.14 8.26
CA ILE A 116 3.86 5.42 7.99
C ILE A 116 3.28 6.56 8.83
N ALA A 117 1.98 6.57 9.07
CA ALA A 117 1.35 7.54 9.98
C ALA A 117 1.76 7.36 11.46
N GLY A 118 2.43 6.25 11.82
CA GLY A 118 2.68 5.92 13.22
C GLY A 118 1.41 5.61 14.02
N ALA A 119 0.31 5.28 13.33
CA ALA A 119 -1.02 5.12 13.94
C ALA A 119 -1.12 3.93 14.93
N ASP A 120 -0.13 3.03 14.89
CA ASP A 120 -0.05 1.84 15.73
C ASP A 120 1.07 1.93 16.80
N LEU A 121 1.74 3.09 16.96
CA LEU A 121 2.76 3.33 17.99
C LEU A 121 2.13 3.95 19.26
N PRO A 122 2.68 3.68 20.46
CA PRO A 122 2.29 4.39 21.68
C PRO A 122 2.56 5.90 21.53
N ARG A 123 1.60 6.73 21.91
CA ARG A 123 1.72 8.19 21.93
C ARG A 123 2.19 8.68 23.29
#